data_AF-A0A450UN59-F1
#
_entry.id   AF-A0A450UN59-F1
#
_cell.length_a   1.000
_cell.length_b   1.000
_cell.length_c   1.000
_cell.angle_alpha   90.00
_cell.angle_beta   90.00
_cell.angle_gamma   90.00
#
_symmetry.space_group_name_H-M   'P 1'
#
loop_
_entity.id
_entity.type
_entity.pdbx_description
1 polymer ?
#
loop_
_entity_poly.entity_id
_entity_poly.type
_entity_poly.pdbx_seq_one_letter_code
_entity_poly.pdbx_strand_id
1 'polypeptide(L)'
;MRLNWHGTYGKTFWLLWIGPLLGFLSFGILLPLIYRYSYRYFAENHSYGTTRFSASPTIGSFYWAFFVSVLLPMIFLIAISFVVAPLLAVTVDADRQSVLMISAVIGMLVFYLFLFPLIFVFDILCRNLLVRSLVLGDVAGFHSTISPVRFIRIFLSNLVAILLPWAKVRMYRYLCACTSIGISGNLDRIIDEEQGGKSAFGEEFAEMEGVDFGV
;
A
#
# COMPACT_ATOMS: atom_id res chain seq x y z
N MET A 1 6.76 -16.21 -17.82
CA MET A 1 7.29 -15.51 -16.64
C MET A 1 6.33 -15.79 -15.49
N ARG A 2 6.77 -16.52 -14.45
CA ARG A 2 5.93 -16.89 -13.31
C ARG A 2 6.44 -16.21 -12.04
N LEU A 3 5.54 -15.53 -11.33
CA LEU A 3 5.80 -15.08 -9.97
C LEU A 3 5.45 -16.25 -9.04
N ASN A 4 6.44 -16.75 -8.30
CA ASN A 4 6.21 -17.82 -7.34
C ASN A 4 6.02 -17.22 -5.95
N TRP A 5 5.08 -17.77 -5.19
CA TRP A 5 4.82 -17.37 -3.81
C TRP A 5 5.15 -18.52 -2.85
N HIS A 6 5.96 -18.23 -1.84
CA HIS A 6 6.48 -19.20 -0.88
C HIS A 6 5.94 -18.96 0.55
N GLY A 7 4.90 -18.16 0.69
CA GLY A 7 4.33 -17.84 2.00
C GLY A 7 3.55 -18.99 2.62
N THR A 8 3.29 -18.84 3.92
CA THR A 8 2.49 -19.76 4.73
C THR A 8 1.10 -19.14 4.92
N TYR A 9 0.05 -19.90 4.63
CA TYR A 9 -1.34 -19.43 4.76
C TYR A 9 -1.67 -18.93 6.17
N GLY A 10 -1.20 -19.62 7.23
CA GLY A 10 -1.47 -19.22 8.62
C GLY A 10 -0.90 -17.85 9.01
N LYS A 11 0.35 -17.56 8.62
CA LYS A 11 0.96 -16.23 8.86
C LYS A 11 0.26 -15.14 8.06
N THR A 12 -0.14 -15.46 6.83
CA THR A 12 -0.88 -14.54 5.96
C THR A 12 -2.24 -14.18 6.57
N PHE A 13 -2.97 -15.17 7.08
CA PHE A 13 -4.24 -14.95 7.76
C PHE A 13 -4.08 -14.06 8.99
N TRP A 14 -3.06 -14.33 9.82
CA TRP A 14 -2.79 -13.55 11.02
C TRP A 14 -2.46 -12.08 10.70
N LEU A 15 -1.60 -11.83 9.71
CA LEU A 15 -1.22 -10.47 9.32
C LEU A 15 -2.37 -9.70 8.66
N LEU A 16 -3.19 -10.36 7.84
CA LEU A 16 -4.25 -9.70 7.06
C LEU A 16 -5.51 -9.43 7.88
N TRP A 17 -5.87 -10.33 8.80
CA TRP A 17 -7.09 -10.21 9.60
C TRP A 17 -6.84 -9.78 11.04
N ILE A 18 -5.95 -10.48 11.75
CA ILE A 18 -5.68 -10.20 13.17
C ILE A 18 -4.86 -8.92 13.33
N GLY A 19 -3.95 -8.65 12.38
CA GLY A 19 -3.16 -7.42 12.35
C GLY A 19 -4.02 -6.15 12.40
N PRO A 20 -4.89 -5.88 11.41
CA PRO A 20 -5.75 -4.68 11.43
C PRO A 20 -6.64 -4.60 12.67
N LEU A 21 -7.15 -5.72 13.17
CA LEU A 21 -7.95 -5.78 14.40
C LEU A 21 -7.15 -5.30 15.63
N LEU A 22 -5.91 -5.79 15.79
CA LEU A 22 -5.00 -5.32 16.84
C LEU A 22 -4.63 -3.85 16.66
N GLY A 23 -4.44 -3.42 15.41
CA GLY A 23 -4.23 -2.02 15.06
C GLY A 23 -5.37 -1.14 15.57
N PHE A 24 -6.62 -1.54 15.32
CA PHE A 24 -7.81 -0.83 15.80
C PHE A 24 -7.90 -0.83 17.34
N LEU A 25 -7.69 -1.98 17.99
CA LEU A 25 -7.75 -2.10 19.45
C LEU A 25 -6.68 -1.26 20.17
N SER A 26 -5.54 -1.03 19.52
CA SER A 26 -4.45 -0.20 20.03
C SER A 26 -4.60 1.30 19.78
N PHE A 27 -5.79 1.77 19.38
CA PHE A 27 -6.03 3.14 18.92
C PHE A 27 -5.14 3.57 17.75
N GLY A 28 -4.69 2.62 16.93
CA GLY A 28 -3.90 2.88 15.73
C GLY A 28 -2.39 2.96 15.94
N ILE A 29 -1.88 2.91 17.17
CA ILE A 29 -0.43 3.01 17.46
C ILE A 29 0.35 1.84 16.84
N LEU A 30 -0.25 0.65 16.78
CA LEU A 30 0.36 -0.54 16.18
C LEU A 30 0.21 -0.60 14.65
N LEU A 31 -0.64 0.23 14.03
CA LEU A 31 -0.84 0.21 12.57
C LEU A 31 0.47 0.30 11.78
N PRO A 32 1.36 1.31 11.96
CA PRO A 32 2.60 1.41 11.18
C PRO A 32 3.51 0.18 11.31
N LEU A 33 3.52 -0.44 12.48
CA LEU A 33 4.29 -1.65 12.73
C LEU A 33 3.69 -2.84 11.95
N ILE A 34 2.37 -3.02 12.01
CA ILE A 34 1.66 -4.10 11.33
C ILE A 34 1.76 -3.96 9.81
N TYR A 35 1.63 -2.75 9.28
CA TYR A 35 1.83 -2.47 7.85
C TYR A 35 3.24 -2.83 7.41
N ARG A 36 4.28 -2.47 8.20
CA ARG A 36 5.66 -2.85 7.90
C ARG A 36 5.83 -4.38 7.87
N TYR A 37 5.35 -5.09 8.88
CA TYR A 37 5.50 -6.55 8.94
C TYR A 37 4.75 -7.24 7.81
N SER A 38 3.53 -6.79 7.52
CA SER A 38 2.71 -7.32 6.42
C SER A 38 3.41 -7.10 5.08
N TYR A 39 3.84 -5.87 4.80
CA TYR A 39 4.48 -5.54 3.54
C TYR A 39 5.84 -6.22 3.36
N ARG A 40 6.65 -6.32 4.41
CA ARG A 40 7.90 -7.08 4.35
C ARG A 40 7.63 -8.57 4.12
N TYR A 41 6.65 -9.14 4.81
CA TYR A 41 6.26 -10.54 4.63
C TYR A 41 5.79 -10.81 3.20
N PHE A 42 4.97 -9.94 2.61
CA PHE A 42 4.57 -10.08 1.22
C PHE A 42 5.77 -9.94 0.27
N ALA A 43 6.63 -8.94 0.47
CA ALA A 43 7.81 -8.75 -0.37
C ALA A 43 8.74 -9.99 -0.36
N GLU A 44 9.16 -10.44 0.81
CA GLU A 44 10.18 -11.51 0.96
C GLU A 44 9.69 -12.90 0.51
N ASN A 45 8.38 -13.14 0.53
CA ASN A 45 7.81 -14.43 0.12
C ASN A 45 7.44 -14.50 -1.36
N HIS A 46 7.71 -13.44 -2.14
CA HIS A 46 7.62 -13.50 -3.60
C HIS A 46 9.01 -13.72 -4.20
N SER A 47 9.07 -14.49 -5.28
CA SER A 47 10.25 -14.62 -6.12
C SER A 47 9.92 -14.40 -7.59
N TYR A 48 10.90 -13.87 -8.31
CA TYR A 48 10.90 -13.81 -9.76
C TYR A 48 11.84 -14.91 -10.26
N GLY A 49 11.26 -16.01 -10.72
CA GLY A 49 11.99 -17.24 -10.99
C GLY A 49 12.66 -17.80 -9.73
N THR A 50 13.98 -17.88 -9.77
CA THR A 50 14.88 -18.31 -8.68
C THR A 50 15.28 -17.16 -7.75
N THR A 51 15.24 -15.91 -8.22
CA THR A 51 15.67 -14.75 -7.45
C THR A 51 14.55 -14.23 -6.54
N ARG A 52 14.84 -14.10 -5.24
CA ARG A 52 13.86 -13.60 -4.24
C ARG A 52 13.92 -12.09 -4.10
N PHE A 53 12.77 -11.50 -3.80
CA PHE A 53 12.71 -10.12 -3.36
C PHE A 53 13.13 -10.03 -1.89
N SER A 54 13.81 -8.94 -1.53
CA SER A 54 14.10 -8.58 -0.15
C SER A 54 13.66 -7.15 0.12
N ALA A 55 13.20 -6.88 1.34
CA ALA A 55 12.78 -5.56 1.75
C ALA A 55 13.29 -5.27 3.16
N SER A 56 14.05 -4.20 3.33
CA SER A 56 14.57 -3.75 4.63
C SER A 56 13.97 -2.39 5.07
N PRO A 57 12.64 -2.26 5.17
CA PRO A 57 12.02 -1.00 5.59
C PRO A 57 12.39 -0.66 7.04
N THR A 58 12.81 0.59 7.25
CA THR A 58 13.12 1.16 8.57
C THR A 58 11.84 1.45 9.35
N ILE A 59 11.81 1.09 10.64
CA ILE A 59 10.64 1.29 11.51
C ILE A 59 10.34 2.78 11.67
N GLY A 60 11.38 3.59 11.89
CA GLY A 60 11.25 5.03 12.10
C GLY A 60 10.56 5.76 10.95
N SER A 61 10.79 5.35 9.70
CA SER A 61 10.15 5.98 8.53
C SER A 61 8.65 5.72 8.47
N PHE A 62 8.17 4.56 8.92
CA PHE A 62 6.74 4.26 8.99
C PHE A 62 6.04 5.05 10.10
N TYR A 63 6.67 5.18 11.27
CA TYR A 63 6.15 6.03 12.34
C TYR A 63 6.18 7.52 11.96
N TRP A 64 7.22 7.96 11.25
CA TRP A 64 7.28 9.32 10.72
C TRP A 64 6.17 9.58 9.70
N ALA A 65 5.93 8.63 8.78
CA ALA A 65 4.82 8.72 7.84
C ALA A 65 3.47 8.78 8.57
N PHE A 66 3.27 7.95 9.61
CA PHE A 66 2.07 8.00 10.45
C PHE A 66 1.91 9.37 11.14
N PHE A 67 2.98 9.92 11.70
CA PHE A 67 2.95 11.23 12.35
C PHE A 67 2.55 12.35 11.37
N VAL A 68 3.21 12.43 10.22
CA VAL A 68 2.97 13.49 9.23
C VAL A 68 1.60 13.35 8.57
N SER A 69 1.14 12.12 8.29
CA SER A 69 -0.11 11.90 7.57
C SER A 69 -1.34 11.84 8.46
N VAL A 70 -1.23 11.41 9.72
CA VAL A 70 -2.37 11.19 10.62
C VAL A 70 -2.35 12.17 11.79
N LEU A 71 -1.28 12.17 12.58
CA LEU A 71 -1.24 12.96 13.83
C LEU A 71 -1.19 14.47 13.58
N LEU A 72 -0.36 14.94 12.64
CA LEU A 72 -0.25 16.35 12.30
C LEU A 72 -1.59 16.96 11.83
N PRO A 73 -2.28 16.40 10.82
CA PRO A 73 -3.58 16.92 10.41
C PRO A 73 -4.63 16.75 11.50
N MET A 74 -4.59 15.68 12.31
CA MET A 74 -5.50 15.53 13.46
C MET A 74 -5.35 16.68 14.46
N ILE A 75 -4.12 17.00 14.86
CA ILE A 75 -3.85 18.12 15.79
C ILE A 75 -4.35 19.43 15.18
N PHE A 76 -4.11 19.65 13.89
CA PHE A 76 -4.57 20.85 13.18
C PHE A 76 -6.11 20.96 13.14
N LEU A 77 -6.81 19.87 12.83
CA LEU A 77 -8.28 19.85 12.79
C LEU A 77 -8.88 20.07 14.18
N ILE A 78 -8.30 19.46 15.21
CA ILE A 78 -8.72 19.67 16.59
C ILE A 78 -8.50 21.13 17.00
N ALA A 79 -7.33 21.71 16.71
CA ALA A 79 -7.04 23.11 16.99
C ALA A 79 -8.04 24.06 16.30
N ILE A 80 -8.38 23.81 15.03
CA ILE A 80 -9.41 24.58 14.31
C ILE A 80 -10.76 24.42 14.98
N SER A 81 -11.15 23.20 15.38
CA SER A 81 -12.45 22.96 16.01
C SER A 81 -12.63 23.74 17.30
N PHE A 82 -11.56 23.92 18.10
CA PHE A 82 -11.58 24.75 19.31
C PHE A 82 -11.79 26.23 19.05
N VAL A 83 -11.49 26.73 17.85
CA VAL A 83 -11.72 28.13 17.46
C VAL A 83 -13.08 28.29 16.80
N VAL A 84 -13.43 27.38 15.89
CA VAL A 84 -14.65 27.46 15.08
C VAL A 84 -15.90 27.20 15.89
N ALA A 85 -15.89 26.21 16.80
CA ALA A 85 -17.07 25.87 17.60
C ALA A 85 -17.57 27.03 18.49
N PRO A 86 -16.73 27.71 19.31
CA PRO A 86 -17.19 28.84 20.10
C PRO A 86 -17.52 30.07 19.24
N LEU A 87 -16.79 30.31 18.14
CA LEU A 87 -17.10 31.41 17.23
C LEU A 87 -18.51 31.26 16.63
N LEU A 88 -18.83 30.08 16.11
CA LEU A 88 -20.16 29.80 15.57
C LEU A 88 -21.25 29.92 16.63
N ALA A 89 -21.00 29.41 17.84
CA ALA A 89 -21.94 29.52 18.96
C ALA A 89 -22.30 30.98 19.29
N VAL A 90 -21.31 31.88 19.30
CA VAL A 90 -21.54 33.32 19.53
C VAL A 90 -22.30 33.96 18.36
N THR A 91 -21.95 33.64 17.11
CA THR A 91 -22.59 34.27 15.93
C THR A 91 -24.07 33.94 15.78
N VAL A 92 -24.53 32.79 16.30
CA VAL A 92 -25.91 32.31 16.16
C VAL A 92 -26.72 32.62 17.44
N ASP A 93 -26.13 33.30 18.42
CA ASP A 93 -26.71 33.52 19.75
C ASP A 93 -27.28 32.21 20.34
N ALA A 94 -26.48 31.15 20.23
CA ALA A 94 -26.91 29.79 20.50
C ALA A 94 -27.07 29.57 22.01
N ASP A 95 -28.21 29.00 22.41
CA ASP A 95 -28.42 28.56 23.78
C ASP A 95 -27.47 27.41 24.15
N ARG A 96 -27.37 27.10 25.46
CA ARG A 96 -26.45 26.05 25.95
C ARG A 96 -26.73 24.68 25.30
N GLN A 97 -27.99 24.35 25.01
CA GLN A 97 -28.33 23.09 24.34
C GLN A 97 -27.85 23.08 22.88
N SER A 98 -28.06 24.17 22.15
CA SER A 98 -27.61 24.34 20.77
C SER A 98 -26.08 24.30 20.66
N VAL A 99 -25.35 24.87 21.63
CA VAL A 99 -23.87 24.80 21.67
C VAL A 99 -23.37 23.36 21.82
N LEU A 100 -24.00 22.56 22.66
CA LEU A 100 -23.67 21.13 22.81
C LEU A 100 -23.95 20.35 21.52
N MET A 101 -25.04 20.66 20.82
CA MET A 101 -25.35 20.03 19.53
C MET A 101 -24.35 20.43 18.43
N ILE A 102 -24.02 21.72 18.31
CA ILE A 102 -23.07 22.23 17.31
C ILE A 102 -21.69 21.62 17.55
N SER A 103 -21.21 21.59 18.79
CA SER A 103 -19.92 20.97 19.12
C SER A 103 -19.88 19.47 18.83
N ALA A 104 -20.97 18.73 19.10
CA ALA A 104 -21.08 17.32 18.75
C ALA A 104 -21.03 17.08 17.23
N VAL A 105 -21.74 17.90 16.44
CA VAL A 105 -21.72 17.83 14.97
C VAL A 105 -20.32 18.14 14.43
N ILE A 106 -19.66 19.18 14.93
CA ILE A 106 -18.28 19.51 14.56
C ILE A 106 -17.33 18.37 14.92
N GLY A 107 -17.47 17.79 16.12
CA GLY A 107 -16.66 16.64 16.55
C GLY A 107 -16.82 15.43 15.62
N MET A 108 -18.06 15.12 15.22
CA MET A 108 -18.36 14.06 14.25
C MET A 108 -17.73 14.35 12.87
N LEU A 109 -17.83 15.60 12.39
CA LEU A 109 -17.19 16.00 11.12
C LEU A 109 -15.67 15.88 11.19
N VAL A 110 -15.04 16.33 12.28
CA VAL A 110 -13.60 16.19 12.50
C VAL A 110 -13.19 14.72 12.52
N PHE A 111 -13.99 13.84 13.15
CA PHE A 111 -13.74 12.41 13.17
C PHE A 111 -13.78 11.77 11.77
N TYR A 112 -14.78 12.08 10.94
CA TYR A 112 -14.81 11.58 9.55
C TYR A 112 -13.67 12.14 8.72
N LEU A 113 -13.35 13.41 8.89
CA LEU A 113 -12.25 14.06 8.17
C LEU A 113 -10.89 13.48 8.60
N PHE A 114 -10.77 13.00 9.83
CA PHE A 114 -9.61 12.27 10.34
C PHE A 114 -9.44 10.88 9.69
N LEU A 115 -10.53 10.16 9.39
CA LEU A 115 -10.43 8.85 8.73
C LEU A 115 -9.89 8.96 7.30
N PHE A 116 -10.14 10.07 6.61
CA PHE A 116 -9.72 10.27 5.23
C PHE A 116 -8.18 10.17 5.02
N PRO A 117 -7.32 10.94 5.71
CA PRO A 117 -5.88 10.82 5.53
C PRO A 117 -5.32 9.48 6.06
N LEU A 118 -5.96 8.89 7.08
CA LEU A 118 -5.59 7.57 7.59
C LEU A 118 -5.79 6.47 6.55
N ILE A 119 -6.86 6.53 5.76
CA ILE A 119 -7.15 5.51 4.72
C ILE A 119 -6.34 5.77 3.44
N PHE A 120 -6.26 7.02 2.99
CA PHE A 120 -5.65 7.34 1.69
C PHE A 120 -4.18 7.74 1.78
N VAL A 121 -3.87 8.77 2.56
CA VAL A 121 -2.52 9.37 2.56
C VAL A 121 -1.51 8.42 3.19
N PHE A 122 -1.86 7.83 4.34
CA PHE A 122 -0.98 6.90 5.04
C PHE A 122 -0.65 5.65 4.20
N ASP A 123 -1.65 5.04 3.55
CA ASP A 123 -1.44 3.86 2.69
C ASP A 123 -0.48 4.16 1.53
N ILE A 124 -0.66 5.30 0.85
CA ILE A 124 0.21 5.72 -0.26
C ILE A 124 1.65 5.92 0.22
N LEU A 125 1.85 6.54 1.39
CA LEU A 125 3.18 6.74 1.96
C LEU A 125 3.83 5.41 2.34
N CYS A 126 3.10 4.51 2.99
CA CYS A 126 3.60 3.18 3.34
C CYS A 126 3.97 2.37 2.08
N ARG A 127 3.14 2.41 1.03
CA ARG A 127 3.45 1.79 -0.26
C ARG A 127 4.70 2.38 -0.89
N ASN A 128 4.87 3.71 -0.83
CA ASN A 128 6.04 4.39 -1.36
C ASN A 128 7.32 3.98 -0.59
N LEU A 129 7.26 3.96 0.74
CA LEU A 129 8.36 3.48 1.60
C LEU A 129 8.72 2.02 1.33
N LEU A 130 7.72 1.15 1.17
CA LEU A 130 7.94 -0.25 0.82
C LEU A 130 8.68 -0.36 -0.50
N VAL A 131 8.15 0.25 -1.56
CA VAL A 131 8.72 0.11 -2.91
C VAL A 131 10.13 0.67 -2.97
N ARG A 132 10.43 1.75 -2.24
CA ARG A 132 11.80 2.28 -2.13
C ARG A 132 12.78 1.35 -1.42
N SER A 133 12.29 0.47 -0.56
CA SER A 133 13.09 -0.52 0.17
C SER A 133 13.15 -1.88 -0.52
N LEU A 134 12.46 -2.06 -1.65
CA LEU A 134 12.46 -3.32 -2.40
C LEU A 134 13.72 -3.46 -3.22
N VAL A 135 14.34 -4.63 -3.11
CA VAL A 135 15.47 -5.05 -3.93
C VAL A 135 15.23 -6.48 -4.41
N LEU A 136 15.51 -6.75 -5.69
CA LEU A 136 15.48 -8.08 -6.28
C LEU A 136 16.92 -8.61 -6.40
N GLY A 137 17.33 -9.47 -5.47
CA GLY A 137 18.72 -9.94 -5.37
C GLY A 137 19.72 -8.78 -5.34
N ASP A 138 20.78 -8.89 -6.15
CA ASP A 138 21.76 -7.80 -6.39
C ASP A 138 21.49 -7.04 -7.71
N VAL A 139 20.38 -7.33 -8.38
CA VAL A 139 20.19 -6.99 -9.80
C VAL A 139 19.36 -5.73 -10.00
N ALA A 140 18.30 -5.53 -9.21
CA ALA A 140 17.40 -4.40 -9.39
C ALA A 140 16.89 -3.80 -8.08
N GLY A 141 16.96 -2.48 -7.99
CA GLY A 141 16.32 -1.68 -6.95
C GLY A 141 15.05 -1.01 -7.48
N PHE A 142 14.08 -0.77 -6.59
CA PHE A 142 12.82 -0.13 -6.96
C PHE A 142 12.72 1.27 -6.35
N HIS A 143 12.14 2.20 -7.12
CA HIS A 143 11.87 3.56 -6.67
C HIS A 143 10.41 3.91 -6.93
N SER A 144 9.80 4.60 -5.97
CA SER A 144 8.45 5.12 -6.12
C SER A 144 8.39 6.60 -5.75
N THR A 145 7.63 7.38 -6.50
CA THR A 145 7.45 8.83 -6.29
C THR A 145 5.97 9.21 -6.36
N ILE A 146 5.11 8.37 -5.80
CA ILE A 146 3.67 8.66 -5.78
C ILE A 146 3.39 9.84 -4.85
N SER A 147 2.77 10.87 -5.41
CA SER A 147 2.29 12.02 -4.65
C SER A 147 0.86 11.77 -4.14
N PRO A 148 0.59 11.87 -2.83
CA PRO A 148 -0.75 11.65 -2.27
C PRO A 148 -1.83 12.55 -2.89
N VAL A 149 -1.49 13.83 -3.15
CA VAL A 149 -2.43 14.82 -3.71
C VAL A 149 -2.90 14.44 -5.11
N ARG A 150 -1.98 14.04 -6.02
CA ARG A 150 -2.38 13.62 -7.37
C ARG A 150 -3.18 12.33 -7.35
N PHE A 151 -2.81 11.39 -6.47
CA PHE A 151 -3.57 10.14 -6.32
C PHE A 151 -5.01 10.42 -5.86
N ILE A 152 -5.19 11.27 -4.84
CA ILE A 152 -6.53 11.67 -4.36
C ILE A 152 -7.31 12.37 -5.47
N ARG A 153 -6.68 13.27 -6.24
CA ARG A 153 -7.34 13.95 -7.36
C ARG A 153 -7.80 12.95 -8.44
N ILE A 154 -6.97 11.96 -8.77
CA ILE A 154 -7.33 10.89 -9.72
C ILE A 154 -8.47 10.06 -9.15
N PHE A 155 -8.38 9.66 -7.89
CA PHE A 155 -9.41 8.91 -7.19
C PHE A 155 -10.75 9.64 -7.20
N LEU A 156 -10.77 10.93 -6.86
CA LEU A 156 -11.98 11.75 -6.87
C LEU A 156 -12.57 11.88 -8.29
N SER A 157 -11.71 12.07 -9.31
CA SER A 157 -12.18 12.08 -10.71
C SER A 157 -12.73 10.72 -11.17
N ASN A 158 -12.20 9.62 -10.63
CA ASN A 158 -12.68 8.27 -10.92
C ASN A 158 -14.00 7.96 -10.21
N LEU A 159 -14.26 8.58 -9.05
CA LEU A 159 -15.54 8.46 -8.33
C LEU A 159 -16.70 9.00 -9.17
N VAL A 160 -16.46 10.06 -9.93
CA VAL A 160 -17.44 10.57 -10.91
C VAL A 160 -17.60 9.63 -12.12
N ALA A 161 -16.56 8.85 -12.45
CA ALA A 161 -16.51 7.99 -13.63
C ALA A 161 -16.68 6.48 -13.32
N ILE A 162 -17.33 6.13 -12.19
CA ILE A 162 -17.37 4.79 -11.55
C ILE A 162 -17.62 3.61 -12.50
N LEU A 163 -18.39 3.80 -13.58
CA LEU A 163 -18.81 2.73 -14.48
C LEU A 163 -17.87 2.50 -15.68
N LEU A 164 -16.83 3.32 -15.85
CA LEU A 164 -15.98 3.26 -17.04
C LEU A 164 -14.69 2.46 -16.79
N PRO A 165 -14.37 1.45 -17.62
CA PRO A 165 -13.11 0.71 -17.51
C PRO A 165 -11.88 1.62 -17.62
N TRP A 166 -12.03 2.78 -18.28
CA TRP A 166 -11.02 3.83 -18.38
C TRP A 166 -10.52 4.34 -17.02
N ALA A 167 -11.39 4.43 -15.99
CA ALA A 167 -11.01 4.91 -14.67
C ALA A 167 -9.96 3.98 -14.00
N LYS A 168 -10.16 2.67 -14.12
CA LYS A 168 -9.20 1.66 -13.64
C LYS A 168 -7.88 1.74 -14.42
N VAL A 169 -7.94 1.81 -15.75
CA VAL A 169 -6.74 1.92 -16.60
C VAL A 169 -5.93 3.18 -16.27
N ARG A 170 -6.58 4.34 -16.07
CA ARG A 170 -5.93 5.59 -15.69
C ARG A 170 -5.20 5.48 -14.35
N MET A 171 -5.81 4.80 -13.38
CA MET A 171 -5.18 4.56 -12.07
C MET A 171 -3.92 3.70 -12.21
N TYR A 172 -4.00 2.57 -12.91
CA TYR A 172 -2.83 1.70 -13.12
C TYR A 172 -1.72 2.40 -13.91
N ARG A 173 -2.07 3.16 -14.96
CA ARG A 173 -1.10 3.96 -15.71
C ARG A 173 -0.36 4.96 -14.82
N TYR A 174 -1.06 5.61 -13.88
CA TYR A 174 -0.43 6.52 -12.93
C TYR A 174 0.51 5.79 -11.96
N LEU A 175 0.09 4.64 -11.42
CA LEU A 175 0.91 3.83 -10.51
C LEU A 175 2.19 3.32 -11.19
N CYS A 176 2.09 2.85 -12.43
CA CYS A 176 3.23 2.41 -13.23
C CYS A 176 4.16 3.59 -13.57
N ALA A 177 3.63 4.75 -13.95
CA ALA A 177 4.46 5.92 -14.27
C ALA A 177 5.24 6.45 -13.05
N CYS A 178 4.70 6.29 -11.84
CA CYS A 178 5.36 6.71 -10.60
C CYS A 178 6.25 5.63 -9.96
N THR A 179 6.29 4.41 -10.52
CA THR A 179 7.11 3.30 -10.04
C THR A 179 8.18 3.01 -11.09
N SER A 180 9.44 3.29 -10.79
CA SER A 180 10.57 3.02 -11.67
C SER A 180 11.44 1.89 -11.11
N ILE A 181 12.10 1.18 -12.02
CA ILE A 181 13.04 0.10 -11.69
C ILE A 181 14.43 0.60 -12.09
N GLY A 182 15.35 0.63 -11.13
CA GLY A 182 16.77 0.86 -11.38
C GLY A 182 17.47 -0.48 -11.49
N ILE A 183 18.00 -0.81 -12.67
CA ILE A 183 18.82 -2.00 -12.87
C ILE A 183 20.25 -1.64 -12.50
N SER A 184 20.76 -2.22 -11.43
CA SER A 184 22.12 -1.98 -10.93
C SER A 184 23.07 -3.15 -11.20
N GLY A 185 22.54 -4.34 -11.50
CA GLY A 185 23.32 -5.55 -11.76
C GLY A 185 23.06 -6.15 -13.14
N ASN A 186 23.66 -7.32 -13.37
CA ASN A 186 23.56 -8.02 -14.65
C ASN A 186 22.25 -8.80 -14.75
N LEU A 187 21.35 -8.33 -15.60
CA LEU A 187 20.01 -8.90 -15.82
C LEU A 187 20.07 -10.28 -16.48
N ASP A 188 21.16 -10.60 -17.18
CA ASP A 188 21.33 -11.84 -17.94
C ASP A 188 21.34 -13.06 -17.02
N ARG A 189 21.85 -12.93 -15.79
CA ARG A 189 21.82 -14.00 -14.78
C ARG A 189 20.40 -14.49 -14.44
N ILE A 190 19.41 -13.60 -14.43
CA ILE A 190 18.02 -13.97 -14.14
C ILE A 190 17.40 -14.70 -15.34
N ILE A 191 17.79 -14.33 -16.55
CA ILE A 191 17.31 -14.95 -17.79
C ILE A 191 17.90 -16.36 -17.92
N ASP A 192 19.19 -16.53 -17.62
CA ASP A 192 19.89 -17.81 -17.68
C ASP A 192 19.34 -18.83 -16.66
N GLU A 193 19.05 -18.39 -15.43
CA GLU A 193 18.45 -19.25 -14.39
C GLU A 193 17.02 -19.71 -14.74
N GLU A 194 16.22 -18.86 -15.38
CA GLU A 194 14.88 -19.23 -15.87
C GLU A 194 14.92 -20.18 -17.08
N GLN A 195 15.95 -20.12 -17.92
CA GLN A 195 16.12 -21.05 -19.04
C GLN A 195 16.51 -22.46 -18.56
N GLY A 196 17.35 -22.58 -17.52
CA GLY A 196 17.69 -23.87 -16.92
C GLY A 196 16.49 -24.62 -16.30
N GLY A 197 15.50 -23.88 -15.76
CA GLY A 197 14.29 -24.46 -15.17
C GLY A 197 13.20 -24.90 -16.17
N LYS A 198 13.37 -24.63 -17.47
CA LYS A 198 12.42 -25.03 -18.54
C LYS A 198 12.74 -26.38 -19.19
N SER A 199 13.87 -27.01 -18.88
CA SER A 199 14.29 -28.30 -19.48
C SER A 199 13.26 -29.41 -19.25
N ALA A 200 12.75 -29.53 -18.02
CA ALA A 200 11.94 -30.68 -17.62
C ALA A 200 10.57 -30.80 -18.33
N PHE A 201 9.97 -29.68 -18.78
CA PHE A 201 8.67 -29.73 -19.48
C PHE A 201 8.83 -29.93 -20.99
N GLY A 202 9.97 -29.49 -21.56
CA GLY A 202 10.32 -29.76 -22.96
C GLY A 202 10.78 -31.21 -23.17
N GLU A 203 11.45 -31.78 -22.17
CA GLU A 203 11.82 -33.20 -22.14
C GLU A 203 10.58 -34.11 -22.04
N GLU A 204 9.60 -33.79 -21.18
CA GLU A 204 8.36 -34.59 -21.05
C GLU A 204 7.49 -34.53 -22.33
N PHE A 205 7.44 -33.38 -23.01
CA PHE A 205 6.72 -33.24 -24.29
C PHE A 205 7.44 -33.92 -25.45
N ALA A 206 8.78 -33.87 -25.48
CA ALA A 206 9.60 -34.59 -26.47
C ALA A 206 9.54 -36.11 -26.26
N GLU A 207 9.39 -36.58 -25.02
CA GLU A 207 9.19 -37.99 -24.68
C GLU A 207 7.76 -38.48 -25.02
N MET A 208 6.76 -37.58 -24.93
CA MET A 208 5.39 -37.85 -25.39
C MET A 208 5.24 -37.84 -26.93
N GLU A 209 6.08 -37.10 -27.64
CA GLU A 209 6.11 -37.03 -29.11
C GLU A 209 7.06 -38.07 -29.74
N GLY A 210 7.89 -38.74 -28.92
CA GLY A 210 8.92 -39.70 -29.33
C GLY A 210 8.51 -41.17 -29.42
N VAL A 211 7.23 -41.51 -29.31
CA VAL A 211 6.75 -42.90 -29.49
C VAL A 211 6.48 -43.18 -30.97
N ASP A 212 7.56 -43.59 -31.63
CA ASP A 212 7.68 -44.55 -32.74
C ASP A 212 6.48 -44.75 -33.70
N PHE A 213 6.67 -44.33 -34.96
CA PHE A 213 6.07 -45.00 -36.12
C PHE A 213 7.18 -45.50 -37.05
N GLY A 214 7.96 -46.46 -36.57
CA GLY A 214 8.71 -47.41 -37.38
C GLY A 214 7.84 -48.60 -37.79
N VAL A 215 7.03 -48.43 -38.84
CA VAL A 215 6.65 -49.49 -39.80
C VAL A 215 6.37 -48.87 -41.17
#